data_AF-A0A158G4Z6-F1
#
_entry.id   AF-A0A158G4Z6-F1
#
_cell.length_a   1.000
_cell.length_b   1.000
_cell.length_c   1.000
_cell.angle_alpha   90.00
_cell.angle_beta   90.00
_cell.angle_gamma   90.00
#
_symmetry.space_group_name_H-M   'P 1'
#
loop_
_entity.id
_entity.type
_entity.pdbx_description
1 polymer ?
#
loop_
_entity_poly.entity_id
_entity_poly.type
_entity_poly.pdbx_seq_one_letter_code
_entity_poly.pdbx_strand_id
1 'polypeptide(L)'
;MLLVFLPESAQYLASRGTYPDRVRAILRRMGHHIAGKGRYLARALGNASVVLLRGHGSVTAGRDLPEAVFRAVYLELNARIQTNAVALGGEIEFLTDEEAHAGTEADAAQTARPWALWSEQAQARRAMR
;
A
#
# COMPACT_ATOMS: atom_id res chain seq x y z
N MET A 1 0.44 -6.76 -11.35
CA MET A 1 0.07 -5.49 -10.68
C MET A 1 -1.20 -5.72 -9.84
N LEU A 2 -1.06 -6.11 -8.57
CA LEU A 2 -2.20 -6.24 -7.66
C LEU A 2 -2.46 -4.89 -6.99
N LEU A 3 -3.57 -4.24 -7.33
CA LEU A 3 -4.04 -3.03 -6.66
C LEU A 3 -5.05 -3.45 -5.58
N VAL A 4 -4.65 -3.43 -4.31
CA VAL A 4 -5.60 -3.59 -3.20
C VAL A 4 -6.19 -2.22 -2.90
N PHE A 5 -7.42 -2.00 -3.35
CA PHE A 5 -8.16 -0.75 -3.08
C PHE A 5 -9.58 -1.10 -2.62
N LEU A 6 -9.84 -0.91 -1.32
CA LEU A 6 -11.20 -0.68 -0.85
C LEU A 6 -11.16 0.57 0.03
N PRO A 7 -11.81 1.68 -0.38
CA PRO A 7 -11.93 2.85 0.47
C PRO A 7 -12.72 2.47 1.73
N GLU A 8 -12.28 3.01 2.87
CA GLU A 8 -12.84 2.77 4.21
C GLU A 8 -14.36 3.01 4.26
N SER A 9 -14.86 3.96 3.45
CA SER A 9 -16.30 4.23 3.29
C SER A 9 -17.09 3.07 2.65
N ALA A 10 -16.48 2.28 1.76
CA ALA A 10 -17.13 1.13 1.12
C ALA A 10 -17.17 -0.09 2.05
N GLN A 11 -16.12 -0.28 2.85
CA GLN A 11 -16.09 -1.30 3.91
C GLN A 11 -17.10 -0.95 5.03
N TYR A 12 -17.15 0.33 5.42
CA TYR A 12 -18.10 0.86 6.39
C TYR A 12 -19.55 0.66 5.95
N LEU A 13 -19.92 1.00 4.70
CA LEU A 13 -21.29 0.85 4.20
C LEU A 13 -21.71 -0.61 3.95
N ALA A 14 -20.79 -1.49 3.54
CA ALA A 14 -21.08 -2.91 3.35
C ALA A 14 -21.38 -3.63 4.67
N SER A 15 -20.74 -3.22 5.77
CA SER A 15 -20.89 -3.85 7.09
C SER A 15 -22.25 -3.60 7.79
N ARG A 16 -23.04 -2.61 7.35
CA ARG A 16 -24.30 -2.19 8.00
C ARG A 16 -25.58 -2.55 7.23
N GLY A 17 -25.47 -3.26 6.09
CA GLY A 17 -26.62 -3.78 5.35
C GLY A 17 -27.65 -2.74 4.87
N THR A 18 -27.30 -1.45 4.84
CA THR A 18 -28.27 -0.38 4.59
C THR A 18 -28.14 0.15 3.16
N TYR A 19 -29.21 -0.05 2.37
CA TYR A 19 -29.47 0.46 1.01
C TYR A 19 -28.66 -0.14 -0.15
N PRO A 20 -28.97 -1.39 -0.56
CA PRO A 20 -28.31 -2.04 -1.68
C PRO A 20 -28.40 -1.26 -3.01
N ASP A 21 -29.45 -0.46 -3.22
CA ASP A 21 -29.64 0.28 -4.47
C ASP A 21 -28.91 1.62 -4.51
N ARG A 22 -28.78 2.33 -3.38
CA ARG A 22 -27.89 3.51 -3.29
C ARG A 22 -26.43 3.11 -3.35
N VAL A 23 -26.04 2.02 -2.70
CA VAL A 23 -24.68 1.47 -2.79
C VAL A 23 -24.40 1.02 -4.23
N ARG A 24 -25.31 0.32 -4.90
CA ARG A 24 -25.15 -0.01 -6.34
C ARG A 24 -25.07 1.22 -7.23
N ALA A 25 -25.86 2.27 -6.99
CA ALA A 25 -25.80 3.50 -7.77
C ALA A 25 -24.47 4.25 -7.57
N ILE A 26 -23.97 4.32 -6.32
CA ILE A 26 -22.66 4.88 -5.99
C ILE A 26 -21.55 4.04 -6.63
N LEU A 27 -21.62 2.71 -6.54
CA LEU A 27 -20.63 1.80 -7.13
C LEU A 27 -20.63 1.86 -8.67
N ARG A 28 -21.79 1.98 -9.32
CA ARG A 28 -21.89 2.16 -10.79
C ARG A 28 -21.36 3.53 -11.23
N ARG A 29 -21.72 4.60 -10.52
CA ARG A 29 -21.21 5.97 -10.79
C ARG A 29 -19.70 6.06 -10.50
N MET A 30 -19.22 5.38 -9.47
CA MET A 30 -17.79 5.18 -9.22
C MET A 30 -17.14 4.34 -10.33
N GLY A 31 -17.79 3.32 -10.88
CA GLY A 31 -17.27 2.45 -11.94
C GLY A 31 -16.76 3.20 -13.17
N HIS A 32 -17.49 4.21 -13.63
CA HIS A 32 -17.06 5.08 -14.73
C HIS A 32 -15.90 6.02 -14.33
N HIS A 33 -15.82 6.42 -13.06
CA HIS A 33 -14.68 7.17 -12.53
C HIS A 33 -13.48 6.27 -12.18
N ILE A 34 -13.66 4.96 -11.95
CA ILE A 34 -12.59 4.02 -11.55
C ILE A 34 -11.61 3.80 -12.70
N ALA A 35 -12.09 3.68 -13.94
CA ALA A 35 -11.20 3.58 -15.11
C ALA A 35 -10.36 4.86 -15.29
N GLY A 36 -10.96 6.03 -15.07
CA GLY A 36 -10.23 7.32 -15.07
C GLY A 36 -9.24 7.41 -13.91
N LYS A 37 -9.66 7.08 -12.69
CA LYS A 37 -8.83 7.09 -11.47
C LYS A 37 -7.66 6.12 -11.57
N GLY A 38 -7.85 4.93 -12.13
CA GLY A 38 -6.79 3.96 -12.39
C GLY A 38 -5.74 4.52 -13.35
N ARG A 39 -6.16 5.23 -14.40
CA ARG A 39 -5.22 5.91 -15.32
C ARG A 39 -4.45 7.04 -14.64
N TYR A 40 -5.11 7.85 -13.82
CA TYR A 40 -4.42 8.90 -13.06
C TYR A 40 -3.44 8.31 -12.04
N LEU A 41 -3.83 7.23 -11.35
CA LEU A 41 -2.98 6.52 -10.40
C LEU A 41 -1.76 5.93 -11.10
N ALA A 42 -1.94 5.23 -12.22
CA ALA A 42 -0.85 4.67 -13.02
C ALA A 42 0.09 5.76 -13.53
N ARG A 43 -0.46 6.90 -13.96
CA ARG A 43 0.33 8.06 -14.39
C ARG A 43 1.10 8.69 -13.22
N ALA A 44 0.48 8.81 -12.05
CA ALA A 44 1.12 9.35 -10.85
C ALA A 44 2.21 8.42 -10.30
N LEU A 45 2.02 7.11 -10.41
CA LEU A 45 3.02 6.11 -10.04
C LEU A 45 4.23 6.15 -11.00
N GLY A 46 3.99 6.24 -12.31
CA GLY A 46 5.06 6.27 -13.30
C GLY A 46 6.01 5.07 -13.16
N ASN A 47 7.31 5.34 -13.02
CA ASN A 47 8.34 4.31 -12.79
C ASN A 47 8.65 4.08 -11.30
N ALA A 48 7.92 4.74 -10.39
CA ALA A 48 8.10 4.55 -8.96
C ALA A 48 7.44 3.24 -8.49
N SER A 49 7.85 2.79 -7.31
CA SER A 49 7.29 1.60 -6.65
C SER A 49 6.19 1.94 -5.63
N VAL A 50 5.99 3.24 -5.33
CA VAL A 50 5.06 3.75 -4.32
C VAL A 50 4.43 5.06 -4.79
N VAL A 51 3.16 5.27 -4.45
CA VAL A 51 2.49 6.58 -4.55
C VAL A 51 1.71 6.88 -3.27
N LEU A 52 1.81 8.12 -2.79
CA LEU A 52 1.03 8.62 -1.65
C LEU A 52 -0.25 9.31 -2.12
N LEU A 53 -1.36 8.94 -1.52
CA LEU A 53 -2.69 9.47 -1.79
C LEU A 53 -3.09 10.39 -0.65
N ARG A 54 -3.12 11.69 -0.93
CA ARG A 54 -3.48 12.73 0.05
C ARG A 54 -4.82 12.41 0.74
N GLY A 55 -4.81 12.36 2.07
CA GLY A 55 -5.98 12.07 2.89
C GLY A 55 -6.53 10.64 2.75
N HIS A 56 -5.76 9.71 2.21
CA HIS A 56 -6.17 8.30 2.02
C HIS A 56 -5.13 7.31 2.54
N GLY A 57 -3.87 7.40 2.08
CA GLY A 57 -2.84 6.42 2.43
C GLY A 57 -1.82 6.24 1.32
N SER A 58 -1.27 5.04 1.19
CA SER A 58 -0.26 4.69 0.18
C SER A 58 -0.73 3.55 -0.72
N VAL A 59 -0.17 3.50 -1.93
CA VAL A 59 -0.28 2.36 -2.84
C VAL A 59 1.13 1.94 -3.23
N THR A 60 1.40 0.64 -3.16
CA THR A 60 2.69 0.05 -3.55
C THR A 60 2.52 -0.87 -4.77
N ALA A 61 3.59 -0.99 -5.56
CA ALA A 61 3.68 -1.91 -6.68
C ALA A 61 4.94 -2.77 -6.55
N GLY A 62 4.83 -4.03 -6.96
CA GLY A 62 5.90 -5.02 -7.04
C GLY A 62 5.83 -5.79 -8.35
N ARG A 63 6.92 -6.45 -8.73
CA ARG A 63 6.97 -7.40 -9.85
C ARG A 63 6.05 -8.58 -9.58
N ASP A 64 5.92 -8.96 -8.31
CA ASP A 64 5.01 -9.97 -7.81
C ASP A 64 4.30 -9.51 -6.53
N LEU A 65 3.45 -10.40 -5.98
CA LEU A 65 2.70 -10.13 -4.75
C LEU A 65 3.60 -10.03 -3.51
N PRO A 66 4.57 -10.94 -3.26
CA PRO A 66 5.51 -10.82 -2.15
C PRO A 66 6.23 -9.48 -2.11
N GLU A 67 6.76 -9.01 -3.24
CA GLU A 67 7.47 -7.73 -3.31
C GLU A 67 6.54 -6.53 -3.05
N ALA A 68 5.31 -6.55 -3.59
CA ALA A 68 4.34 -5.48 -3.34
C ALA A 68 3.97 -5.38 -1.85
N VAL A 69 3.81 -6.53 -1.19
CA VAL A 69 3.52 -6.61 0.26
C VAL A 69 4.73 -6.19 1.08
N PHE A 70 5.93 -6.65 0.72
CA PHE A 70 7.17 -6.25 1.38
C PHE A 70 7.31 -4.72 1.37
N ARG A 71 7.16 -4.09 0.18
CA ARG A 71 7.19 -2.63 0.04
C ARG A 71 6.13 -1.93 0.88
N ALA A 72 4.91 -2.47 0.95
CA ALA A 72 3.85 -1.87 1.77
C ALA A 72 4.20 -1.86 3.26
N VAL A 73 4.75 -2.97 3.78
CA VAL A 73 5.14 -3.10 5.19
C VAL A 73 6.32 -2.18 5.52
N TYR A 74 7.38 -2.23 4.71
CA TYR A 74 8.58 -1.45 4.98
C TYR A 74 8.38 0.05 4.71
N LEU A 75 7.51 0.44 3.78
CA LEU A 75 7.12 1.85 3.61
C LEU A 75 6.49 2.42 4.89
N GLU A 76 5.57 1.69 5.51
CA GLU A 76 4.93 2.10 6.76
C GLU A 76 5.94 2.19 7.91
N LEU A 77 6.84 1.21 8.02
CA LEU A 77 7.90 1.23 9.03
C LEU A 77 8.85 2.43 8.83
N ASN A 78 9.30 2.65 7.60
CA ASN A 78 10.19 3.77 7.26
C ASN A 78 9.51 5.11 7.50
N ALA A 79 8.21 5.25 7.17
CA ALA A 79 7.45 6.46 7.45
C ALA A 79 7.38 6.76 8.95
N ARG A 80 7.20 5.74 9.81
CA ARG A 80 7.22 5.90 11.27
C ARG A 80 8.59 6.31 11.78
N ILE A 81 9.65 5.66 11.30
CA ILE A 81 11.04 5.99 11.67
C ILE A 81 11.36 7.43 11.29
N GLN A 82 11.02 7.84 10.05
CA GLN A 82 11.24 9.19 9.56
C GLN A 82 10.42 10.22 10.36
N THR A 83 9.16 9.91 10.66
CA THR A 83 8.30 10.78 11.49
C THR A 83 8.92 10.99 12.88
N ASN A 84 9.42 9.92 13.50
CA ASN A 84 10.07 9.99 14.80
C ASN A 84 11.39 10.77 14.75
N ALA A 85 12.21 10.56 13.71
CA ALA A 85 13.46 11.29 13.53
C ALA A 85 13.21 12.80 13.36
N VAL A 86 12.21 13.18 12.57
CA VAL A 86 11.80 14.59 12.43
C VAL A 86 11.34 15.16 13.77
N ALA A 87 10.60 14.40 14.57
CA ALA A 87 10.10 14.85 15.87
C ALA A 87 11.21 15.04 16.91
N LEU A 88 12.30 14.27 16.85
CA LEU A 88 13.46 14.43 17.73
C LEU A 88 14.24 15.72 17.44
N GLY A 89 14.10 16.25 16.22
CA GLY A 89 14.86 17.41 15.75
C GLY A 89 16.32 17.08 15.43
N GLY A 90 17.04 18.09 14.94
CA GLY A 90 18.41 17.93 14.44
C GLY A 90 18.47 17.69 12.94
N GLU A 91 19.70 17.57 12.43
CA GLU A 91 19.95 17.28 11.01
C GLU A 91 19.73 15.79 10.75
N ILE A 92 18.95 15.48 9.70
CA ILE A 92 18.71 14.09 9.27
C ILE A 92 19.57 13.85 8.02
N GLU A 93 20.49 12.91 8.13
CA GLU A 93 21.25 12.41 6.99
C GLU A 93 20.40 11.37 6.25
N PHE A 94 20.03 11.69 5.01
CA PHE A 94 19.28 10.79 4.14
C PHE A 94 20.23 9.97 3.28
N LEU A 95 19.74 8.81 2.83
CA LEU A 95 20.47 8.00 1.85
C LEU A 95 20.71 8.80 0.58
N THR A 96 21.90 8.61 0.01
CA THR A 96 22.20 9.03 -1.35
C THR A 96 21.41 8.19 -2.36
N ASP A 97 21.29 8.67 -3.60
CA ASP A 97 20.60 7.94 -4.68
C ASP A 97 21.26 6.56 -4.93
N GLU A 98 22.59 6.47 -4.82
CA GLU A 98 23.35 5.23 -5.00
C GLU A 98 23.05 4.23 -3.88
N GLU A 99 23.04 4.67 -2.62
CA GLU A 99 22.70 3.83 -1.47
C GLU A 99 21.24 3.36 -1.52
N ALA A 100 20.32 4.26 -1.90
CA ALA A 100 18.91 3.92 -2.05
C ALA A 100 18.68 2.87 -3.15
N HIS A 101 19.41 2.98 -4.27
CA HIS A 101 19.36 2.00 -5.35
C HIS A 101 19.92 0.64 -4.92
N ALA A 102 21.10 0.64 -4.29
CA ALA A 102 21.73 -0.58 -3.78
C ALA A 102 20.84 -1.26 -2.71
N GLY A 103 20.22 -0.49 -1.82
CA GLY A 103 19.27 -0.99 -0.84
C GLY A 103 18.05 -1.63 -1.48
N THR A 104 17.50 -1.03 -2.55
CA THR A 104 16.37 -1.59 -3.29
C THR A 104 16.68 -2.96 -3.89
N GLU A 105 17.88 -3.14 -4.46
CA GLU A 105 18.32 -4.42 -5.02
C GLU A 105 18.56 -5.46 -3.91
N ALA A 106 19.11 -5.05 -2.77
CA ALA A 106 19.31 -5.93 -1.62
C ALA A 106 17.98 -6.40 -1.00
N ASP A 107 16.98 -5.52 -0.92
CA ASP A 107 15.64 -5.83 -0.41
C ASP A 107 14.91 -6.83 -1.31
N ALA A 108 15.04 -6.69 -2.63
CA ALA A 108 14.46 -7.61 -3.60
C ALA A 108 14.85 -9.07 -3.34
N ALA A 109 16.11 -9.32 -2.98
CA ALA A 109 16.63 -10.65 -2.67
C ALA A 109 16.08 -11.24 -1.36
N GLN A 110 15.51 -10.41 -0.48
CA GLN A 110 15.11 -10.81 0.87
C GLN A 110 13.61 -11.05 1.04
N THR A 111 12.79 -10.74 0.03
CA THR A 111 11.32 -10.78 0.09
C THR A 111 10.73 -12.14 0.51
N ALA A 112 11.40 -13.26 0.17
CA ALA A 112 10.90 -14.61 0.41
C ALA A 112 10.72 -14.95 1.90
N ARG A 113 11.67 -14.53 2.75
CA ARG A 113 11.66 -14.89 4.19
C ARG A 113 10.54 -14.18 4.95
N PRO A 114 10.36 -12.84 4.85
CA PRO A 114 9.22 -12.15 5.43
C PRO A 114 7.88 -12.66 4.88
N TRP A 115 7.81 -12.95 3.57
CA TRP A 115 6.60 -13.50 2.97
C TRP A 115 6.15 -14.81 3.62
N ALA A 116 7.06 -15.76 3.82
CA ALA A 116 6.76 -17.03 4.47
C ALA A 116 6.22 -16.81 5.90
N LEU A 117 6.90 -15.97 6.68
CA LEU A 117 6.51 -15.64 8.05
C LEU A 117 5.12 -14.98 8.11
N TRP A 118 4.87 -13.96 7.29
CA TRP A 118 3.59 -13.25 7.31
C TRP A 118 2.45 -14.11 6.80
N SER A 119 2.72 -15.01 5.84
CA SER A 119 1.74 -15.98 5.35
C SER A 119 1.32 -16.94 6.45
N GLU A 120 2.26 -17.50 7.21
CA GLU A 120 1.98 -18.36 8.35
C GLU A 120 1.16 -17.61 9.42
N GLN A 121 1.56 -16.39 9.78
CA GLN A 121 0.82 -15.58 10.75
C GLN A 121 -0.60 -15.25 10.27
N ALA A 122 -0.78 -14.95 8.98
CA ALA A 122 -2.10 -14.68 8.41
C ALA A 122 -2.99 -15.93 8.44
N GLN A 123 -2.44 -17.11 8.16
CA GLN A 123 -3.14 -18.39 8.26
C GLN A 123 -3.53 -18.69 9.71
N ALA A 124 -2.62 -18.52 10.66
CA ALA A 124 -2.89 -18.72 12.09
C ALA A 124 -4.01 -17.78 12.58
N ARG A 125 -3.98 -16.49 12.23
CA ARG A 125 -5.03 -15.52 12.57
C ARG A 125 -6.38 -15.89 11.95
N ARG A 126 -6.38 -16.48 10.74
CA ARG A 126 -7.61 -16.94 10.09
C ARG A 126 -8.20 -18.15 10.80
N ALA A 127 -7.37 -19.07 11.29
CA ALA A 127 -7.82 -20.26 12.02
C ALA A 127 -8.40 -19.93 13.41
N MET A 128 -8.07 -18.76 13.98
CA MET A 128 -8.58 -18.28 15.27
C MET A 128 -9.91 -17.50 15.16
N ARG A 129 -10.41 -17.25 13.94
CA ARG A 129 -11.68 -16.55 13.69
C ARG A 129 -12.78 -17.53 13.36
#